data_AF-A0A926T550-F1
#
_entry.id   AF-A0A926T550-F1
#
_cell.length_a   1.000
_cell.length_b   1.000
_cell.length_c   1.000
_cell.angle_alpha   90.00
_cell.angle_beta   90.00
_cell.angle_gamma   90.00
#
_symmetry.space_group_name_H-M   'P 1'
#
loop_
_entity.id
_entity.type
_entity.pdbx_description
1 polymer ?
#
loop_
_entity_poly.entity_id
_entity_poly.type
_entity_poly.pdbx_seq_one_letter_code
_entity_poly.pdbx_strand_id
1 'polypeptide(L)'
;MLKKPEVSHLIRELWQLTALSQEQFAARLGVAYCTVNRWENGHIQPSALALKQIKTLLKELKNSPEAILQDRSQKLLNPYFSPEESSVP
;
A
#
# COMPACT_ATOMS: atom_id res chain seq x y z
N MET A 1 5.51 -11.26 -20.05
CA MET A 1 4.45 -11.21 -19.03
C MET A 1 4.97 -10.41 -17.84
N LEU A 2 4.52 -9.17 -17.67
CA LEU A 2 4.84 -8.39 -16.48
C LEU A 2 4.01 -8.98 -15.32
N LYS A 3 4.67 -9.62 -14.35
CA LYS A 3 4.02 -10.02 -13.11
C LYS A 3 3.49 -8.75 -12.45
N LYS A 4 2.18 -8.67 -12.18
CA LYS A 4 1.65 -7.64 -11.28
C LYS A 4 2.50 -7.67 -10.02
N PRO A 5 3.01 -6.53 -9.52
CA PRO A 5 3.83 -6.57 -8.34
C PRO A 5 3.00 -7.09 -7.15
N GLU A 6 3.61 -7.97 -6.36
CA GLU A 6 2.93 -8.64 -5.25
C GLU A 6 2.48 -7.61 -4.22
N VAL A 7 1.27 -7.77 -3.68
CA VAL A 7 0.74 -6.87 -2.65
C VAL A 7 1.66 -6.85 -1.42
N SER A 8 2.35 -7.96 -1.13
CA SER A 8 3.38 -8.02 -0.10
C SER A 8 4.48 -6.99 -0.28
N HIS A 9 4.91 -6.73 -1.53
CA HIS A 9 5.90 -5.70 -1.83
C HIS A 9 5.32 -4.30 -1.59
N LEU A 10 4.09 -4.04 -2.02
CA LEU A 10 3.39 -2.78 -1.75
C LEU A 10 3.35 -2.45 -0.25
N ILE A 11 2.93 -3.43 0.56
CA ILE A 11 2.80 -3.24 2.01
C ILE A 11 4.16 -2.90 2.62
N ARG A 12 5.21 -3.63 2.24
CA ARG A 12 6.55 -3.45 2.79
C ARG A 12 7.15 -2.10 2.41
N GLU A 13 7.01 -1.68 1.15
CA GLU A 13 7.48 -0.37 0.69
C GLU A 13 6.71 0.77 1.36
N LEU A 14 5.38 0.63 1.49
CA LEU A 14 4.56 1.63 2.16
C LEU A 14 4.91 1.74 3.65
N TRP A 15 5.13 0.61 4.34
CA TRP A 15 5.57 0.60 5.72
C TRP A 15 6.90 1.34 5.89
N GLN A 16 7.90 1.02 5.06
CA GLN A 16 9.19 1.72 5.06
C GLN A 16 9.06 3.21 4.78
N LEU A 17 8.14 3.60 3.89
CA LEU A 17 7.89 5.00 3.55
C LEU A 17 7.30 5.80 4.73
N THR A 18 6.49 5.16 5.57
CA THR A 18 5.91 5.81 6.75
C THR A 18 6.87 5.93 7.93
N ALA A 19 7.98 5.19 7.93
CA ALA A 19 8.93 5.09 9.05
C ALA A 19 8.28 4.75 10.41
N LEU A 20 7.11 4.09 10.39
CA LEU A 20 6.37 3.66 11.58
C LEU A 20 6.85 2.28 12.04
N SER A 21 6.51 1.88 13.27
CA SER A 21 6.55 0.46 13.61
C SER A 21 5.46 -0.32 12.85
N GLN A 22 5.62 -1.62 12.69
CA GLN A 22 4.64 -2.47 12.00
C GLN A 22 3.28 -2.47 12.74
N GLU A 23 3.29 -2.30 14.07
CA GLU A 23 2.08 -2.13 14.89
C GLU A 23 1.39 -0.79 14.67
N GLN A 24 2.15 0.31 14.63
CA GLN A 24 1.63 1.65 14.34
C GLN A 24 1.07 1.72 12.91
N PHE A 25 1.76 1.08 11.96
CA PHE A 25 1.30 0.96 10.59
C PHE A 25 -0.01 0.16 10.48
N ALA A 26 -0.09 -0.99 11.17
CA ALA A 26 -1.32 -1.77 11.24
C ALA A 26 -2.48 -0.97 11.85
N ALA A 27 -2.21 -0.24 12.95
CA ALA A 27 -3.18 0.65 13.59
C ALA A 27 -3.66 1.77 12.65
N ARG A 28 -2.75 2.37 11.86
CA ARG A 28 -3.11 3.37 10.83
C ARG A 28 -4.01 2.80 9.73
N LEU A 29 -3.84 1.52 9.39
CA LEU A 29 -4.69 0.81 8.44
C LEU A 29 -5.98 0.24 9.08
N GLY A 30 -6.14 0.35 10.40
CA GLY A 30 -7.29 -0.20 11.12
C GLY A 30 -7.29 -1.72 11.20
N VAL A 31 -6.12 -2.37 11.16
CA VAL A 31 -5.97 -3.82 11.24
C VAL A 31 -5.00 -4.24 12.34
N ALA A 32 -5.04 -5.51 12.73
CA ALA A 32 -4.08 -6.05 13.68
C ALA A 32 -2.70 -6.28 13.03
N TYR A 33 -1.64 -6.20 13.84
CA TYR A 33 -0.26 -6.52 13.45
C TYR A 33 -0.14 -7.83 12.67
N CYS A 34 -0.76 -8.90 13.20
CA CYS A 34 -0.70 -10.23 12.61
C CYS A 34 -1.37 -10.29 11.23
N THR A 35 -2.28 -9.38 10.91
CA THR A 35 -2.86 -9.24 9.56
C THR A 35 -1.84 -8.68 8.57
N VAL A 36 -1.12 -7.62 8.96
CA VAL A 36 -0.03 -7.04 8.15
C VAL A 36 1.07 -8.07 7.90
N ASN A 37 1.48 -8.80 8.95
CA ASN A 37 2.49 -9.85 8.83
C ASN A 37 2.07 -10.94 7.83
N ARG A 38 0.79 -11.34 7.80
CA ARG A 38 0.28 -12.31 6.81
C ARG A 38 0.27 -11.74 5.39
N TRP A 39 0.01 -10.44 5.21
CA TRP A 39 0.11 -9.78 3.91
C TRP A 39 1.54 -9.73 3.40
N GLU A 40 2.49 -9.37 4.26
CA GLU A 40 3.92 -9.26 3.88
C GLU A 40 4.55 -10.61 3.54
N ASN A 41 4.08 -11.70 4.16
CA ASN A 41 4.51 -13.06 3.83
C ASN A 41 3.68 -13.70 2.69
N GLY A 42 2.72 -12.97 2.11
CA GLY A 42 1.87 -13.46 1.01
C GLY A 42 0.89 -14.57 1.40
N HIS A 43 0.69 -14.81 2.71
CA HIS A 43 -0.21 -15.86 3.20
C HIS A 43 -1.68 -15.54 2.93
N ILE A 44 -2.05 -14.25 2.98
CA ILE A 44 -3.40 -13.77 2.65
C ILE A 44 -3.29 -12.45 1.88
N GLN A 45 -4.29 -12.15 1.06
CA GLN A 45 -4.42 -10.84 0.39
C GLN A 45 -5.25 -9.89 1.27
N PRO A 46 -4.98 -8.56 1.23
CA PRO A 46 -5.83 -7.57 1.90
C PRO A 46 -7.23 -7.53 1.29
N SER A 47 -8.22 -7.29 2.14
CA SER A 47 -9.60 -7.09 1.71
C SER A 47 -9.76 -5.78 0.91
N ALA A 48 -10.88 -5.63 0.20
CA ALA A 48 -11.21 -4.39 -0.50
C ALA A 48 -11.19 -3.15 0.43
N LEU A 49 -11.62 -3.31 1.68
CA LEU A 49 -11.56 -2.25 2.68
C LEU A 49 -10.11 -1.89 3.04
N ALA A 50 -9.27 -2.89 3.28
CA ALA A 50 -7.86 -2.67 3.57
C ALA A 50 -7.12 -2.01 2.40
N LEU A 51 -7.37 -2.47 1.16
CA LEU A 51 -6.84 -1.85 -0.05
C LEU A 51 -7.27 -0.38 -0.19
N LYS A 52 -8.51 -0.05 0.18
CA LYS A 52 -8.98 1.34 0.23
C LYS A 52 -8.20 2.16 1.25
N GLN A 53 -7.95 1.64 2.45
CA GLN A 53 -7.15 2.32 3.47
C GLN A 53 -5.71 2.55 3.01
N ILE A 54 -5.08 1.53 2.42
CA ILE A 54 -3.74 1.61 1.82
C ILE A 54 -3.68 2.70 0.74
N LYS A 55 -4.67 2.73 -0.16
CA LYS A 55 -4.78 3.76 -1.20
C LYS A 55 -4.95 5.16 -0.62
N THR A 56 -5.74 5.31 0.44
CA THR A 56 -5.92 6.59 1.14
C THR A 56 -4.60 7.06 1.74
N LEU A 57 -3.89 6.19 2.47
CA LEU A 57 -2.61 6.52 3.08
C LEU A 57 -1.56 6.93 2.03
N LEU A 58 -1.50 6.23 0.90
CA LEU A 58 -0.63 6.61 -0.23
C LEU A 58 -0.98 7.98 -0.81
N LYS A 59 -2.26 8.34 -0.89
CA LYS A 59 -2.68 9.67 -1.35
C LYS A 59 -2.34 10.76 -0.34
N GLU A 60 -2.41 10.48 0.95
CA GLU A 60 -1.95 11.40 2.00
C GLU A 60 -0.45 11.67 1.85
N LEU A 61 0.37 10.63 1.71
CA LEU A 61 1.81 10.75 1.50
C LEU A 61 2.17 11.47 0.19
N LYS A 62 1.33 11.33 -0.86
CA LYS A 62 1.49 12.09 -2.11
C LYS A 62 1.31 13.60 -1.92
N ASN A 63 0.44 14.00 -1.01
CA ASN A 63 0.16 15.40 -0.69
C ASN A 63 1.07 15.96 0.41
N SER A 64 2.03 15.16 0.90
CA SER A 64 3.01 15.59 1.89
C SER A 64 3.96 16.64 1.29
N PRO A 65 4.41 17.64 2.08
CA PRO A 65 5.39 18.63 1.62
C PRO A 65 6.78 18.02 1.33
N GLU A 66 7.06 16.81 1.85
CA GLU A 66 8.31 16.09 1.60
C GLU A 66 8.33 15.48 0.19
N ALA A 67 9.19 16.01 -0.68
CA ALA A 67 9.34 15.55 -2.06
C ALA A 67 9.66 14.03 -2.17
N ILE A 68 10.39 13.47 -1.21
CA ILE A 68 10.71 12.03 -1.16
C ILE A 68 9.44 11.19 -0.94
N LEU A 69 8.56 11.63 -0.04
CA LEU A 69 7.29 10.94 0.25
C LEU A 69 6.36 11.02 -0.96
N GLN A 70 6.34 12.18 -1.63
CA GLN A 70 5.55 12.38 -2.83
C GLN A 70 5.99 11.48 -3.99
N ASP A 71 7.28 11.46 -4.34
CA ASP A 71 7.80 10.64 -5.44
C ASP A 71 7.58 9.15 -5.19
N ARG A 72 7.92 8.67 -3.99
CA ARG A 72 7.79 7.25 -3.65
C ARG A 72 6.32 6.80 -3.57
N SER A 73 5.44 7.59 -2.95
CA SER A 73 4.01 7.26 -2.90
C SER A 73 3.37 7.24 -4.29
N GLN A 74 3.77 8.15 -5.19
CA GLN A 74 3.30 8.15 -6.58
C GLN A 74 3.77 6.90 -7.34
N LYS A 75 5.02 6.46 -7.14
CA LYS A 75 5.56 5.22 -7.70
C LYS A 75 4.84 3.97 -7.19
N LEU A 76 4.33 3.99 -5.96
CA LEU A 76 3.51 2.92 -5.39
C LEU A 76 2.02 3.01 -5.79
N LEU A 77 1.51 4.17 -6.19
CA LEU A 77 0.12 4.28 -6.66
C LEU A 77 -0.05 3.71 -8.07
N ASN A 78 0.89 3.97 -8.97
CA ASN A 78 0.74 3.63 -10.39
C ASN A 78 0.57 2.12 -10.65
N PRO A 79 1.45 1.22 -10.19
CA PRO A 79 1.34 -0.19 -10.56
C PRO A 79 0.24 -0.94 -9.81
N TYR A 80 -0.29 -0.41 -8.70
CA TYR A 80 -1.26 -1.11 -7.84
C TYR A 80 -2.67 -0.51 -7.85
N PHE A 81 -2.83 0.77 -8.19
CA PHE A 81 -4.10 1.47 -8.10
C PHE A 81 -4.45 2.34 -9.32
N SER A 82 -3.75 2.15 -10.45
CA SER A 82 -4.09 2.84 -11.71
C SER A 82 -5.49 2.48 -12.18
N PRO A 83 -6.26 3.44 -12.72
CA PRO A 83 -7.64 3.25 -13.15
C PRO A 83 -7.80 2.39 -14.43
N GLU A 84 -6.72 1.90 -15.03
CA GLU A 84 -6.73 1.24 -16.35
C GLU A 84 -7.16 -0.24 -16.34
N GLU A 85 -7.74 -0.76 -15.25
CA GLU A 85 -8.40 -2.07 -15.22
C GLU A 85 -9.94 -2.00 -15.12
N SER A 86 -10.54 -0.81 -15.23
CA SER A 86 -12.02 -0.66 -15.26
C SER A 86 -12.59 -0.45 -16.68
N SER A 87 -11.79 -0.62 -17.73
CA SER A 87 -12.27 -0.51 -19.11
C SER A 87 -11.65 -1.60 -19.99
N VAL A 88 -12.10 -2.83 -19.78
CA VAL A 88 -12.13 -3.82 -20.87
C VAL A 88 -13.62 -4.03 -21.17
N PRO A 89 -14.14 -3.65 -22.35
CA PRO A 89 -15.48 -4.04 -22.77
C PRO A 89 -15.60 -5.56 -22.95
#